data_AF-A0A3Q9V152-F1
#
_entry.id   AF-A0A3Q9V152-F1
#
_cell.length_a   1.000
_cell.length_b   1.000
_cell.length_c   1.000
_cell.angle_alpha   90.00
_cell.angle_beta   90.00
_cell.angle_gamma   90.00
#
_symmetry.space_group_name_H-M   'P 1'
#
loop_
_entity.id
_entity.type
_entity.pdbx_description
1 polymer ?
#
loop_
_entity_poly.entity_id
_entity_poly.type
_entity_poly.pdbx_seq_one_letter_code
_entity_poly.pdbx_strand_id
1 'polypeptide(L)'
;MQRAYQRSRMSAWCCTAVAWHERGPAASGNAGSRAVVAWRPDAAARAPPRCDRTCMPTTASRPTIFALHGLGLSGRLFDPLARELADTAEVVAIDLPGYGDARDAGDTSLDAMTSAVIRTIREHGASRWLLVGHSMGGKVASLVAARTLSGRSGLFGLAGVVLLAGSPLSPEPMPEEKRSEMLGWVADGPLDAEHARTFLEQNIGGALPAAEDRQALADLLRSSPAAWRDWLETGSREDRTDVADLLSALPALLIAGGEDGDLGADGQRATNARSYPRARLLELPGAGHLLPIERPVEVAAAIRAFWTDEAGTGPAVPADVAETIRSSRTTSRIRALFAERLLADDPAYAPKALTPAQLTTLRAVADRVVPQDSGDSAAPGRIDLAARVDAQLAAGRGDGWRNADLPSDPEAYRLGLDALAGVDDLSPEEQDARLEALGTEPLGAFSAEQAKAWFEDCRNDLVRQWLAHPASLARIGFDGYATGGDVLPLLGFTALGADAHDTWEPGTREPGTGEPSTPQTSTRNPR
;
A
#
# COMPACT_ATOMS: atom_id res chain seq x y z
N MET A 1 29.42 -32.25 -0.54
CA MET A 1 28.30 -33.07 -0.02
C MET A 1 27.36 -32.34 0.96
N GLN A 2 27.71 -31.18 1.54
CA GLN A 2 26.75 -30.36 2.33
C GLN A 2 25.77 -29.50 1.50
N ARG A 3 25.93 -29.39 0.17
CA ARG A 3 25.04 -28.59 -0.71
C ARG A 3 23.88 -29.39 -1.35
N ALA A 4 23.85 -30.71 -1.17
CA ALA A 4 22.75 -31.56 -1.64
C ALA A 4 21.64 -31.74 -0.58
N TYR A 5 21.95 -31.44 0.70
CA TYR A 5 21.03 -31.68 1.81
C TYR A 5 19.94 -30.60 1.94
N GLN A 6 20.22 -29.35 1.57
CA GLN A 6 19.24 -28.25 1.61
C GLN A 6 18.21 -28.28 0.46
N ARG A 7 18.52 -28.91 -0.67
CA ARG A 7 17.59 -28.98 -1.82
C ARG A 7 16.47 -30.01 -1.65
N SER A 8 16.63 -31.03 -0.81
CA SER A 8 15.59 -32.07 -0.65
C SER A 8 14.45 -31.68 0.30
N ARG A 9 14.68 -30.73 1.23
CA ARG A 9 13.67 -30.35 2.23
C ARG A 9 12.61 -29.36 1.73
N MET A 10 12.86 -28.54 0.72
CA MET A 10 11.82 -27.64 0.15
C MET A 10 10.94 -28.34 -0.89
N SER A 11 11.51 -29.20 -1.73
CA SER A 11 10.76 -29.88 -2.80
C SER A 11 9.85 -31.02 -2.30
N ALA A 12 10.13 -31.62 -1.15
CA ALA A 12 9.33 -32.73 -0.61
C ALA A 12 8.05 -32.29 0.11
N TRP A 13 7.89 -31.01 0.45
CA TRP A 13 6.76 -30.52 1.26
C TRP A 13 5.65 -29.86 0.44
N CYS A 14 5.91 -29.54 -0.83
CA CYS A 14 4.94 -28.91 -1.73
C CYS A 14 4.04 -29.92 -2.48
N CYS A 15 4.41 -31.22 -2.49
CA CYS A 15 3.77 -32.22 -3.35
C CYS A 15 2.63 -33.05 -2.71
N THR A 16 2.16 -32.74 -1.51
CA THR A 16 1.11 -33.55 -0.84
C THR A 16 -0.26 -32.90 -0.75
N ALA A 17 -0.48 -31.80 -1.48
CA ALA A 17 -1.82 -31.30 -1.78
C ALA A 17 -1.92 -31.16 -3.30
N VAL A 18 -2.99 -31.72 -3.87
CA VAL A 18 -3.34 -31.78 -5.30
C VAL A 18 -2.88 -33.07 -6.01
N ALA A 19 -3.78 -34.05 -6.03
CA ALA A 19 -3.80 -35.11 -7.04
C ALA A 19 -5.25 -35.55 -7.32
N TRP A 20 -5.45 -36.15 -8.51
CA TRP A 20 -6.69 -36.70 -9.13
C TRP A 20 -7.47 -35.67 -10.00
N HIS A 21 -7.76 -35.86 -11.31
CA HIS A 21 -7.85 -37.07 -12.16
C HIS A 21 -7.68 -36.76 -13.69
N GLU A 22 -6.89 -37.61 -14.36
CA GLU A 22 -6.83 -38.14 -15.77
C GLU A 22 -7.59 -37.51 -16.97
N ARG A 23 -6.90 -37.10 -18.06
CA ARG A 23 -6.45 -37.80 -19.32
C ARG A 23 -7.47 -37.82 -20.50
N GLY A 24 -7.06 -37.27 -21.65
CA GLY A 24 -7.62 -37.49 -23.00
C GLY A 24 -6.83 -36.74 -24.10
N PRO A 25 -6.71 -37.23 -25.35
CA PRO A 25 -5.47 -37.16 -26.13
C PRO A 25 -5.36 -36.05 -27.20
N ALA A 26 -4.12 -35.85 -27.64
CA ALA A 26 -3.62 -34.87 -28.61
C ALA A 26 -4.11 -35.05 -30.05
N ALA A 27 -4.08 -33.95 -30.82
CA ALA A 27 -4.07 -33.97 -32.28
C ALA A 27 -3.13 -32.89 -32.85
N SER A 28 -2.24 -33.33 -33.73
CA SER A 28 -1.20 -32.64 -34.49
C SER A 28 -1.74 -31.88 -35.71
N GLY A 29 -1.06 -30.80 -36.12
CA GLY A 29 -1.26 -30.19 -37.45
C GLY A 29 -0.21 -29.12 -37.74
N ASN A 30 0.37 -29.18 -38.94
CA ASN A 30 1.68 -28.63 -39.32
C ASN A 30 1.55 -27.57 -40.43
N ALA A 31 2.62 -26.79 -40.63
CA ALA A 31 2.98 -25.94 -41.78
C ALA A 31 2.16 -24.63 -42.01
N GLY A 32 2.75 -23.50 -42.42
CA GLY A 32 4.14 -23.18 -42.75
C GLY A 32 4.24 -21.82 -43.47
N SER A 33 5.49 -21.37 -43.65
CA SER A 33 5.99 -20.28 -44.52
C SER A 33 5.71 -18.83 -44.04
N ARG A 34 6.59 -17.84 -44.20
CA ARG A 34 7.82 -17.72 -45.00
C ARG A 34 8.68 -16.59 -44.44
N ALA A 35 9.99 -16.78 -44.54
CA ALA A 35 11.05 -15.89 -44.09
C ALA A 35 11.20 -14.63 -44.97
N VAL A 36 11.77 -13.58 -44.38
CA VAL A 36 12.63 -12.62 -45.08
C VAL A 36 13.97 -12.57 -44.34
N VAL A 37 15.02 -12.90 -45.08
CA VAL A 37 16.43 -12.92 -44.66
C VAL A 37 17.06 -11.60 -45.06
N ALA A 38 17.87 -11.02 -44.18
CA ALA A 38 19.00 -10.19 -44.56
C ALA A 38 20.18 -10.45 -43.60
N TRP A 39 21.37 -10.60 -44.18
CA TRP A 39 22.57 -11.24 -43.64
C TRP A 39 23.61 -10.22 -43.12
N ARG A 40 24.54 -10.74 -42.30
CA ARG A 40 25.51 -10.12 -41.36
C ARG A 40 26.81 -9.60 -42.04
N PRO A 41 27.83 -9.12 -41.27
CA PRO A 41 28.85 -10.03 -40.68
C PRO A 41 29.29 -9.64 -39.24
N ASP A 42 29.25 -10.58 -38.29
CA ASP A 42 30.40 -11.28 -37.66
C ASP A 42 31.22 -10.47 -36.63
N ALA A 43 30.97 -10.77 -35.35
CA ALA A 43 31.97 -10.75 -34.29
C ALA A 43 31.70 -11.92 -33.32
N ALA A 44 32.78 -12.57 -32.90
CA ALA A 44 32.83 -13.92 -32.34
C ALA A 44 31.96 -14.16 -31.10
N ALA A 45 31.43 -15.39 -31.04
CA ALA A 45 30.63 -15.92 -29.95
C ALA A 45 31.38 -16.02 -28.61
N ARG A 46 30.78 -15.43 -27.57
CA ARG A 46 30.89 -15.90 -26.19
C ARG A 46 29.48 -15.98 -25.61
N ALA A 47 29.08 -17.16 -25.14
CA ALA A 47 27.82 -17.35 -24.45
C ALA A 47 27.75 -16.44 -23.21
N PRO A 48 26.63 -15.73 -22.95
CA PRO A 48 26.50 -14.98 -21.72
C PRO A 48 26.39 -15.96 -20.53
N PRO A 49 27.03 -15.67 -19.38
CA PRO A 49 26.86 -16.47 -18.18
C PRO A 49 25.40 -16.42 -17.74
N ARG A 50 24.92 -17.55 -17.21
CA ARG A 50 23.63 -17.66 -16.53
C ARG A 50 23.50 -16.59 -15.45
N CYS A 51 22.32 -15.98 -15.40
CA CYS A 51 21.88 -14.98 -14.43
C CYS A 51 22.30 -15.40 -13.01
N ASP A 52 23.30 -14.72 -12.47
CA ASP A 52 23.63 -14.77 -11.05
C ASP A 52 22.51 -14.01 -10.32
N ARG A 53 21.96 -14.64 -9.27
CA ARG A 53 20.98 -14.03 -8.36
C ARG A 53 21.55 -12.73 -7.82
N THR A 54 21.17 -11.60 -8.40
CA THR A 54 21.44 -10.29 -7.82
C THR A 54 20.43 -10.07 -6.70
N CYS A 55 20.98 -10.12 -5.48
CA CYS A 55 20.53 -9.40 -4.30
C CYS A 55 19.56 -8.25 -4.66
N MET A 56 18.33 -8.32 -4.15
CA MET A 56 17.41 -7.19 -4.21
C MET A 56 18.13 -5.95 -3.65
N PRO A 57 17.98 -4.77 -4.25
CA PRO A 57 18.52 -3.56 -3.64
C PRO A 57 17.90 -3.41 -2.25
N THR A 58 18.75 -3.49 -1.23
CA THR A 58 18.45 -3.27 0.20
C THR A 58 18.15 -1.81 0.53
N THR A 59 18.12 -0.93 -0.47
CA THR A 59 17.66 0.45 -0.34
C THR A 59 16.17 0.50 -0.59
N ALA A 60 15.38 0.95 0.39
CA ALA A 60 13.98 1.29 0.17
C ALA A 60 13.88 2.16 -1.10
N SER A 61 13.21 1.66 -2.14
CA SER A 61 13.01 2.40 -3.38
C SER A 61 12.38 3.75 -3.06
N ARG A 62 12.92 4.84 -3.62
CA ARG A 62 12.36 6.19 -3.45
C ARG A 62 10.85 6.16 -3.75
N PRO A 63 9.97 6.66 -2.86
CA PRO A 63 8.54 6.65 -3.13
C PRO A 63 8.20 7.66 -4.22
N THR A 64 7.18 7.33 -5.01
CA THR A 64 6.39 8.35 -5.72
C THR A 64 5.35 8.90 -4.74
N ILE A 65 5.23 10.22 -4.68
CA ILE A 65 4.27 10.96 -3.85
C ILE A 65 3.29 11.62 -4.80
N PHE A 66 2.02 11.25 -4.72
CA PHE A 66 0.96 11.98 -5.41
C PHE A 66 0.40 13.05 -4.47
N ALA A 67 0.44 14.32 -4.89
CA ALA A 67 0.09 15.45 -4.03
C ALA A 67 -1.15 16.19 -4.54
N LEU A 68 -2.15 16.35 -3.66
CA LEU A 68 -3.48 16.91 -3.96
C LEU A 68 -3.70 18.23 -3.23
N HIS A 69 -3.95 19.30 -3.96
CA HIS A 69 -4.01 20.66 -3.42
C HIS A 69 -5.34 20.99 -2.73
N GLY A 70 -5.36 22.11 -1.98
CA GLY A 70 -6.56 22.65 -1.34
C GLY A 70 -7.45 23.51 -2.23
N LEU A 71 -8.57 23.97 -1.68
CA LEU A 71 -9.54 24.84 -2.36
C LEU A 71 -8.85 26.08 -2.96
N GLY A 72 -9.15 26.37 -4.23
CA GLY A 72 -8.70 27.60 -4.90
C GLY A 72 -7.22 27.61 -5.32
N LEU A 73 -6.47 26.56 -5.01
CA LEU A 73 -5.04 26.45 -5.31
C LEU A 73 -4.81 25.52 -6.51
N SER A 74 -3.56 25.21 -6.84
CA SER A 74 -3.20 24.25 -7.88
C SER A 74 -2.11 23.29 -7.39
N GLY A 75 -1.74 22.31 -8.21
CA GLY A 75 -0.61 21.41 -7.95
C GLY A 75 0.71 22.15 -7.68
N ARG A 76 0.87 23.38 -8.19
CA ARG A 76 2.04 24.23 -7.93
C ARG A 76 2.20 24.62 -6.46
N LEU A 77 1.16 24.46 -5.65
CA LEU A 77 1.23 24.56 -4.19
C LEU A 77 2.36 23.69 -3.60
N PHE A 78 2.64 22.55 -4.24
CA PHE A 78 3.65 21.61 -3.79
C PHE A 78 5.05 21.84 -4.38
N ASP A 79 5.26 22.86 -5.21
CA ASP A 79 6.59 23.12 -5.81
C ASP A 79 7.69 23.31 -4.75
N PRO A 80 7.47 24.05 -3.63
CA PRO A 80 8.48 24.14 -2.57
C PRO A 80 8.73 22.78 -1.91
N LEU A 81 7.68 22.03 -1.62
CA LEU A 81 7.81 20.70 -1.04
C LEU A 81 8.53 19.71 -1.96
N ALA A 82 8.26 19.77 -3.26
CA ALA A 82 8.93 18.95 -4.28
C ALA A 82 10.43 19.25 -4.35
N ARG A 83 10.83 20.53 -4.25
CA ARG A 83 12.25 20.93 -4.14
C ARG A 83 12.91 20.31 -2.91
N GLU A 84 12.25 20.38 -1.75
CA GLU A 84 12.77 19.81 -0.50
C GLU A 84 12.83 18.28 -0.51
N LEU A 85 12.04 17.59 -1.35
CA LEU A 85 12.00 16.13 -1.45
C LEU A 85 12.75 15.55 -2.65
N ALA A 86 13.33 16.38 -3.50
CA ALA A 86 13.92 15.99 -4.79
C ALA A 86 15.02 14.93 -4.70
N ASP A 87 15.68 14.77 -3.55
CA ASP A 87 16.72 13.75 -3.32
C ASP A 87 16.18 12.42 -2.76
N THR A 88 14.93 12.39 -2.30
CA THR A 88 14.36 11.23 -1.59
C THR A 88 13.08 10.69 -2.17
N ALA A 89 12.31 11.49 -2.90
CA ALA A 89 11.03 11.10 -3.48
C ALA A 89 10.80 11.77 -4.84
N GLU A 90 9.92 11.20 -5.64
CA GLU A 90 9.34 11.89 -6.80
C GLU A 90 8.01 12.49 -6.37
N VAL A 91 7.79 13.79 -6.58
CA VAL A 91 6.51 14.43 -6.25
C VAL A 91 5.74 14.72 -7.52
N VAL A 92 4.58 14.09 -7.65
CA VAL A 92 3.63 14.25 -8.76
C VAL A 92 2.44 15.04 -8.23
N ALA A 93 2.46 16.36 -8.42
CA ALA A 93 1.34 17.21 -8.05
C ALA A 93 0.20 17.09 -9.10
N ILE A 94 -1.04 16.94 -8.62
CA ILE A 94 -2.21 16.73 -9.46
C ILE A 94 -3.14 17.93 -9.32
N ASP A 95 -3.46 18.57 -10.44
CA ASP A 95 -4.53 19.56 -10.51
C ASP A 95 -5.89 18.86 -10.45
N LEU A 96 -6.67 19.18 -9.41
CA LEU A 96 -8.01 18.64 -9.24
C LEU A 96 -8.98 19.34 -10.21
N PRO A 97 -10.01 18.63 -10.72
CA PRO A 97 -11.07 19.22 -11.54
C PRO A 97 -11.56 20.57 -10.98
N GLY A 98 -11.56 21.61 -11.83
CA GLY A 98 -11.95 22.96 -11.44
C GLY A 98 -10.80 23.91 -11.07
N TYR A 99 -9.57 23.40 -11.03
CA TYR A 99 -8.40 24.15 -10.57
C TYR A 99 -7.18 23.93 -11.46
N GLY A 100 -6.19 24.84 -11.37
CA GLY A 100 -4.95 24.76 -12.13
C GLY A 100 -5.21 24.61 -13.64
N ASP A 101 -4.55 23.62 -14.24
CA ASP A 101 -4.72 23.29 -15.66
C ASP A 101 -5.95 22.38 -15.92
N ALA A 102 -6.59 21.87 -14.85
CA ALA A 102 -7.86 21.15 -14.89
C ALA A 102 -9.08 22.05 -14.63
N ARG A 103 -8.93 23.38 -14.75
CA ARG A 103 -9.98 24.39 -14.51
C ARG A 103 -11.30 24.08 -15.22
N ASP A 104 -11.21 23.62 -16.47
CA ASP A 104 -12.36 23.44 -17.37
C ASP A 104 -12.85 21.98 -17.46
N ALA A 105 -12.51 21.14 -16.47
CA ALA A 105 -12.84 19.70 -16.46
C ALA A 105 -14.35 19.37 -16.42
N GLY A 106 -15.22 20.37 -16.25
CA GLY A 106 -16.68 20.23 -16.27
C GLY A 106 -17.23 19.77 -14.92
N ASP A 107 -17.15 18.47 -14.63
CA ASP A 107 -17.63 17.89 -13.37
C ASP A 107 -16.60 18.09 -12.25
N THR A 108 -17.00 18.83 -11.21
CA THR A 108 -16.18 19.19 -10.06
C THR A 108 -16.62 18.51 -8.76
N SER A 109 -17.41 17.45 -8.87
CA SER A 109 -17.82 16.64 -7.72
C SER A 109 -16.65 15.91 -7.07
N LEU A 110 -16.83 15.51 -5.80
CA LEU A 110 -15.86 14.68 -5.07
C LEU A 110 -15.55 13.36 -5.80
N ASP A 111 -16.53 12.77 -6.47
CA ASP A 111 -16.34 11.55 -7.26
C ASP A 111 -15.48 11.80 -8.51
N ALA A 112 -15.71 12.90 -9.21
CA ALA A 112 -14.91 13.30 -10.37
C ALA A 112 -13.45 13.57 -9.96
N MET A 113 -13.22 14.30 -8.87
CA MET A 113 -11.88 14.54 -8.31
C MET A 113 -11.19 13.21 -7.96
N THR A 114 -11.87 12.33 -7.23
CA THR A 114 -11.35 11.01 -6.84
C THR A 114 -10.98 10.16 -8.06
N SER A 115 -11.83 10.17 -9.09
CA SER A 115 -11.63 9.40 -10.33
C SER A 115 -10.47 9.96 -11.16
N ALA A 116 -10.32 11.28 -11.24
CA ALA A 116 -9.20 11.93 -11.93
C ALA A 116 -7.85 11.58 -11.28
N VAL A 117 -7.78 11.56 -9.95
CA VAL A 117 -6.58 11.14 -9.21
C VAL A 117 -6.27 9.66 -9.46
N ILE A 118 -7.27 8.77 -9.36
CA ILE A 118 -7.07 7.34 -9.63
C ILE A 118 -6.53 7.11 -11.05
N ARG A 119 -7.08 7.82 -12.04
CA ARG A 119 -6.61 7.74 -13.43
C ARG A 119 -5.14 8.16 -13.54
N THR A 120 -4.76 9.28 -12.94
CA THR A 120 -3.39 9.80 -12.97
C THR A 120 -2.40 8.83 -12.33
N ILE A 121 -2.73 8.26 -11.16
CA ILE A 121 -1.90 7.25 -10.49
C ILE A 121 -1.75 6.00 -11.36
N ARG A 122 -2.84 5.57 -12.01
CA ARG A 122 -2.83 4.40 -12.91
C ARG A 122 -1.91 4.62 -14.12
N GLU A 123 -2.01 5.78 -14.75
CA GLU A 123 -1.20 6.18 -15.92
C GLU A 123 0.29 6.26 -15.56
N HIS A 124 0.62 6.74 -14.35
CA HIS A 124 2.00 6.77 -13.86
C HIS A 124 2.57 5.37 -13.61
N GLY A 125 1.76 4.43 -13.14
CA GLY A 125 2.16 3.04 -12.95
C GLY A 125 3.11 2.78 -11.77
N ALA A 126 3.19 3.70 -10.79
CA ALA A 126 3.98 3.52 -9.59
C ALA A 126 3.60 2.23 -8.84
N SER A 127 4.58 1.40 -8.51
CA SER A 127 4.38 0.14 -7.76
C SER A 127 4.35 0.33 -6.25
N ARG A 128 4.86 1.47 -5.76
CA ARG A 128 4.85 1.86 -4.35
C ARG A 128 4.79 3.38 -4.21
N TRP A 129 3.82 3.88 -3.45
CA TRP A 129 3.56 5.32 -3.42
C TRP A 129 2.88 5.80 -2.13
N LEU A 130 3.05 7.09 -1.85
CA LEU A 130 2.32 7.83 -0.82
C LEU A 130 1.30 8.77 -1.48
N LEU A 131 0.26 9.09 -0.72
CA LEU A 131 -0.72 10.09 -1.11
C LEU A 131 -0.71 11.24 -0.11
N VAL A 132 -0.39 12.43 -0.59
CA VAL A 132 -0.37 13.67 0.20
C VAL A 132 -1.60 14.48 -0.18
N GLY A 133 -2.43 14.86 0.78
CA GLY A 133 -3.60 15.71 0.56
C GLY A 133 -3.57 16.93 1.46
N HIS A 134 -3.71 18.12 0.87
CA HIS A 134 -3.84 19.39 1.60
C HIS A 134 -5.29 19.85 1.60
N SER A 135 -5.84 20.19 2.77
CA SER A 135 -7.21 20.72 2.90
C SER A 135 -8.24 19.85 2.15
N MET A 136 -9.00 20.41 1.21
CA MET A 136 -9.90 19.69 0.28
C MET A 136 -9.27 18.41 -0.32
N GLY A 137 -8.00 18.48 -0.74
CA GLY A 137 -7.24 17.35 -1.25
C GLY A 137 -7.06 16.23 -0.24
N GLY A 138 -7.16 16.51 1.07
CA GLY A 138 -7.16 15.51 2.15
C GLY A 138 -8.40 14.61 2.16
N LYS A 139 -9.60 15.17 1.92
CA LYS A 139 -10.83 14.37 1.76
C LYS A 139 -10.73 13.50 0.52
N VAL A 140 -10.29 14.09 -0.61
CA VAL A 140 -10.08 13.34 -1.87
C VAL A 140 -9.04 12.23 -1.67
N ALA A 141 -7.93 12.50 -0.99
CA ALA A 141 -6.90 11.50 -0.70
C ALA A 141 -7.46 10.32 0.08
N SER A 142 -8.26 10.58 1.12
CA SER A 142 -8.90 9.55 1.93
C SER A 142 -9.86 8.67 1.10
N LEU A 143 -10.61 9.28 0.17
CA LEU A 143 -11.50 8.54 -0.73
C LEU A 143 -10.73 7.67 -1.74
N VAL A 144 -9.63 8.17 -2.31
CA VAL A 144 -8.73 7.40 -3.20
C VAL A 144 -8.11 6.22 -2.44
N ALA A 145 -7.66 6.46 -1.20
CA ALA A 145 -7.10 5.42 -0.34
C ALA A 145 -8.13 4.32 -0.05
N ALA A 146 -9.35 4.69 0.36
CA ALA A 146 -10.43 3.74 0.62
C ALA A 146 -10.83 2.92 -0.64
N ARG A 147 -10.87 3.55 -1.82
CA ARG A 147 -11.12 2.84 -3.10
C ARG A 147 -10.00 1.87 -3.46
N THR A 148 -8.77 2.20 -3.09
CA THR A 148 -7.60 1.35 -3.31
C THR A 148 -7.58 0.16 -2.37
N LEU A 149 -7.83 0.38 -1.08
CA LEU A 149 -7.89 -0.70 -0.08
C LEU A 149 -9.09 -1.63 -0.27
N SER A 150 -10.19 -1.14 -0.84
CA SER A 150 -11.31 -2.00 -1.28
C SER A 150 -11.06 -2.73 -2.61
N GLY A 151 -9.92 -2.51 -3.27
CA GLY A 151 -9.56 -3.11 -4.56
C GLY A 151 -10.37 -2.63 -5.76
N ARG A 152 -11.27 -1.65 -5.57
CA ARG A 152 -12.19 -1.11 -6.59
C ARG A 152 -11.55 -0.06 -7.50
N SER A 153 -10.47 0.60 -7.06
CA SER A 153 -9.75 1.56 -7.90
C SER A 153 -8.94 0.90 -9.02
N GLY A 154 -8.66 -0.41 -8.92
CA GLY A 154 -7.70 -1.10 -9.78
C GLY A 154 -6.25 -0.67 -9.56
N LEU A 155 -5.98 0.13 -8.51
CA LEU A 155 -4.63 0.49 -8.09
C LEU A 155 -4.06 -0.54 -7.11
N PHE A 156 -2.76 -0.51 -6.97
CA PHE A 156 -1.99 -1.27 -5.98
C PHE A 156 -0.73 -0.45 -5.64
N GLY A 157 -0.11 -0.69 -4.47
CA GLY A 157 1.12 0.00 -4.09
C GLY A 157 0.97 1.15 -3.08
N LEU A 158 -0.24 1.47 -2.62
CA LEU A 158 -0.44 2.49 -1.58
C LEU A 158 0.26 2.07 -0.29
N ALA A 159 1.21 2.89 0.19
CA ALA A 159 1.97 2.64 1.40
C ALA A 159 1.44 3.41 2.62
N GLY A 160 0.83 4.57 2.41
CA GLY A 160 0.35 5.44 3.47
C GLY A 160 -0.19 6.78 2.93
N VAL A 161 -0.80 7.55 3.82
CA VAL A 161 -1.33 8.89 3.52
C VAL A 161 -0.67 9.95 4.39
N VAL A 162 -0.54 11.17 3.87
CA VAL A 162 -0.12 12.34 4.61
C VAL A 162 -1.18 13.43 4.41
N LEU A 163 -1.82 13.86 5.50
CA LEU A 163 -2.86 14.88 5.45
C LEU A 163 -2.32 16.18 6.04
N LEU A 164 -2.21 17.21 5.20
CA LEU A 164 -1.74 18.54 5.57
C LEU A 164 -2.96 19.43 5.80
N ALA A 165 -3.30 19.72 7.06
CA ALA A 165 -4.54 20.40 7.43
C ALA A 165 -5.75 19.82 6.68
N GLY A 166 -5.82 18.49 6.55
CA GLY A 166 -6.73 17.82 5.63
C GLY A 166 -8.19 17.96 6.05
N SER A 167 -9.07 18.21 5.08
CA SER A 167 -10.52 18.12 5.27
C SER A 167 -10.90 16.68 5.62
N PRO A 168 -11.74 16.46 6.65
CA PRO A 168 -12.06 15.11 7.10
C PRO A 168 -13.08 14.41 6.20
N LEU A 169 -13.27 13.10 6.37
CA LEU A 169 -14.37 12.38 5.69
C LEU A 169 -15.76 12.85 6.18
N SER A 170 -15.86 13.34 7.41
CA SER A 170 -17.08 13.98 7.92
C SER A 170 -17.32 15.34 7.23
N PRO A 171 -18.48 15.96 7.44
CA PRO A 171 -18.65 17.37 7.10
C PRO A 171 -17.59 18.23 7.79
N GLU A 172 -17.12 19.28 7.10
CA GLU A 172 -16.14 20.20 7.66
C GLU A 172 -16.74 21.01 8.82
N PRO A 173 -15.98 21.23 9.90
CA PRO A 173 -16.38 22.06 11.03
C PRO A 173 -16.36 23.57 10.72
N MET A 174 -16.71 23.98 9.50
CA MET A 174 -16.72 25.38 9.06
C MET A 174 -18.07 26.06 9.38
N PRO A 175 -18.07 27.20 10.10
CA PRO A 175 -19.27 28.01 10.38
C PRO A 175 -20.04 28.41 9.11
N GLU A 176 -21.37 28.47 9.20
CA GLU A 176 -22.22 28.77 8.04
C GLU A 176 -22.09 30.22 7.57
N GLU A 177 -21.77 31.14 8.48
CA GLU A 177 -21.49 32.54 8.17
C GLU A 177 -20.24 32.66 7.30
N LYS A 178 -19.14 31.98 7.68
CA LYS A 178 -17.89 31.93 6.90
C LYS A 178 -18.13 31.31 5.52
N ARG A 179 -18.91 30.22 5.46
CA ARG A 179 -19.28 29.58 4.19
C ARG A 179 -20.07 30.53 3.29
N SER A 180 -21.07 31.20 3.84
CA SER A 180 -21.93 32.15 3.11
C SER A 180 -21.11 33.33 2.57
N GLU A 181 -20.17 33.84 3.37
CA GLU A 181 -19.22 34.87 2.95
C GLU A 181 -18.38 34.40 1.76
N MET A 182 -17.74 33.23 1.86
CA MET A 182 -16.91 32.65 0.80
C MET A 182 -17.70 32.35 -0.49
N LEU A 183 -18.97 31.96 -0.38
CA LEU A 183 -19.86 31.80 -1.53
C LEU A 183 -20.18 33.14 -2.20
N GLY A 184 -20.35 34.20 -1.41
CA GLY A 184 -20.59 35.55 -1.90
C GLY A 184 -19.47 36.09 -2.79
N TRP A 185 -18.22 35.72 -2.52
CA TRP A 185 -17.05 36.19 -3.29
C TRP A 185 -17.04 35.73 -4.75
N VAL A 186 -17.79 34.67 -5.09
CA VAL A 186 -17.89 34.13 -6.45
C VAL A 186 -19.31 34.22 -7.02
N ALA A 187 -20.20 34.96 -6.37
CA ALA A 187 -21.60 35.09 -6.79
C ALA A 187 -21.75 35.75 -8.16
N ASP A 188 -20.93 36.77 -8.43
CA ASP A 188 -20.96 37.56 -9.66
C ASP A 188 -19.85 37.20 -10.66
N GLY A 189 -19.11 36.11 -10.42
CA GLY A 189 -18.05 35.64 -11.31
C GLY A 189 -16.84 35.04 -10.59
N PRO A 190 -15.65 35.05 -11.24
CA PRO A 190 -14.39 34.67 -10.62
C PRO A 190 -14.04 35.51 -9.41
N LEU A 191 -13.30 34.89 -8.49
CA LEU A 191 -12.71 35.55 -7.34
C LEU A 191 -11.86 36.74 -7.81
N ASP A 192 -12.08 37.91 -7.23
CA ASP A 192 -11.25 39.09 -7.49
C ASP A 192 -10.00 39.13 -6.60
N ALA A 193 -9.13 40.12 -6.85
CA ALA A 193 -7.86 40.24 -6.14
C ALA A 193 -8.00 40.58 -4.64
N GLU A 194 -9.07 41.28 -4.25
CA GLU A 194 -9.31 41.66 -2.86
C GLU A 194 -9.76 40.44 -2.05
N HIS A 195 -10.73 39.70 -2.57
CA HIS A 195 -11.21 38.46 -1.95
C HIS A 195 -10.15 37.37 -1.95
N ALA A 196 -9.36 37.23 -3.03
CA ALA A 196 -8.25 36.29 -3.07
C ALA A 196 -7.15 36.63 -2.05
N ARG A 197 -6.85 37.93 -1.87
CA ARG A 197 -5.91 38.38 -0.84
C ARG A 197 -6.44 38.11 0.56
N THR A 198 -7.72 38.41 0.79
CA THR A 198 -8.41 38.15 2.07
C THR A 198 -8.36 36.67 2.42
N PHE A 199 -8.69 35.79 1.47
CA PHE A 199 -8.61 34.34 1.67
C PHE A 199 -7.20 33.91 2.05
N LEU A 200 -6.16 34.41 1.36
CA LEU A 200 -4.78 34.05 1.65
C LEU A 200 -4.37 34.50 3.06
N GLU A 201 -4.66 35.75 3.43
CA GLU A 201 -4.31 36.32 4.75
C GLU A 201 -5.02 35.62 5.91
N GLN A 202 -6.27 35.17 5.71
CA GLN A 202 -7.01 34.39 6.71
C GLN A 202 -6.49 32.96 6.91
N ASN A 203 -5.67 32.45 5.99
CA ASN A 203 -5.22 31.06 5.97
C ASN A 203 -3.72 30.89 6.24
N ILE A 204 -2.97 31.97 6.51
CA ILE A 204 -1.53 31.90 6.82
C ILE A 204 -1.26 32.33 8.26
N GLY A 205 -0.31 31.66 8.92
CA GLY A 205 0.14 32.02 10.28
C GLY A 205 1.22 33.11 10.28
N GLY A 206 1.84 33.35 9.12
CA GLY A 206 2.88 34.36 8.96
C GLY A 206 3.12 34.73 7.49
N ALA A 207 4.02 35.70 7.27
CA ALA A 207 4.32 36.18 5.93
C ALA A 207 4.97 35.08 5.06
N LEU A 208 4.40 34.87 3.87
CA LEU A 208 4.93 33.94 2.88
C LEU A 208 6.12 34.55 2.11
N PRO A 209 7.04 33.72 1.59
CA PRO A 209 8.01 34.21 0.63
C PRO A 209 7.31 34.72 -0.65
N ALA A 210 7.87 35.78 -1.25
CA ALA A 210 7.17 36.56 -2.28
C ALA A 210 6.85 35.79 -3.57
N ALA A 211 7.57 34.70 -3.87
CA ALA A 211 7.27 33.89 -5.05
C ALA A 211 6.04 33.01 -4.79
N GLU A 212 6.00 32.34 -3.65
CA GLU A 212 4.90 31.50 -3.18
C GLU A 212 3.62 32.32 -2.95
N ASP A 213 3.72 33.52 -2.37
CA ASP A 213 2.58 34.44 -2.22
C ASP A 213 1.95 34.81 -3.57
N ARG A 214 2.78 35.22 -4.55
CA ARG A 214 2.31 35.56 -5.89
C ARG A 214 1.68 34.37 -6.62
N GLN A 215 2.29 33.20 -6.48
CA GLN A 215 1.78 31.97 -7.10
C GLN A 215 0.43 31.56 -6.51
N ALA A 216 0.29 31.57 -5.17
CA ALA A 216 -0.97 31.27 -4.50
C ALA A 216 -2.08 32.26 -4.91
N LEU A 217 -1.78 33.56 -4.96
CA LEU A 217 -2.73 34.57 -5.43
C LEU A 217 -3.14 34.33 -6.91
N ALA A 218 -2.18 34.00 -7.78
CA ALA A 218 -2.46 33.72 -9.17
C ALA A 218 -3.36 32.48 -9.36
N ASP A 219 -3.19 31.44 -8.54
CA ASP A 219 -4.03 30.25 -8.58
C ASP A 219 -5.45 30.53 -8.07
N LEU A 220 -5.59 31.31 -7.00
CA LEU A 220 -6.90 31.74 -6.47
C LEU A 220 -7.71 32.49 -7.53
N LEU A 221 -7.09 33.45 -8.22
CA LEU A 221 -7.70 34.19 -9.33
C LEU A 221 -8.03 33.29 -10.54
N ARG A 222 -7.30 32.17 -10.69
CA ARG A 222 -7.52 31.16 -11.73
C ARG A 222 -8.46 30.02 -11.29
N SER A 223 -9.02 30.04 -10.10
CA SER A 223 -9.99 29.03 -9.67
C SER A 223 -11.30 29.12 -10.46
N SER A 224 -11.97 27.99 -10.68
CA SER A 224 -13.31 27.95 -11.28
C SER A 224 -14.36 28.37 -10.24
N PRO A 225 -15.23 29.36 -10.54
CA PRO A 225 -16.34 29.73 -9.66
C PRO A 225 -17.29 28.57 -9.38
N ALA A 226 -17.50 27.70 -10.37
CA ALA A 226 -18.35 26.51 -10.22
C ALA A 226 -17.73 25.52 -9.23
N ALA A 227 -16.42 25.24 -9.36
CA ALA A 227 -15.72 24.34 -8.46
C ALA A 227 -15.68 24.86 -7.02
N TRP A 228 -15.50 26.18 -6.86
CA TRP A 228 -15.54 26.83 -5.56
C TRP A 228 -16.90 26.67 -4.88
N ARG A 229 -17.99 26.93 -5.62
CA ARG A 229 -19.37 26.73 -5.13
C ARG A 229 -19.65 25.27 -4.83
N ASP A 230 -19.35 24.35 -5.75
CA ASP A 230 -19.58 22.92 -5.57
C ASP A 230 -18.90 22.38 -4.31
N TRP A 231 -17.66 22.82 -4.02
CA TRP A 231 -16.99 22.45 -2.78
C TRP A 231 -17.73 22.95 -1.55
N LEU A 232 -18.03 24.25 -1.48
CA LEU A 232 -18.66 24.86 -0.28
C LEU A 232 -20.11 24.42 -0.07
N GLU A 233 -20.87 24.22 -1.14
CA GLU A 233 -22.28 23.81 -1.11
C GLU A 233 -22.45 22.30 -0.95
N THR A 234 -21.50 21.49 -1.43
CA THR A 234 -21.64 20.02 -1.46
C THR A 234 -20.42 19.31 -0.87
N GLY A 235 -19.23 19.44 -1.47
CA GLY A 235 -18.07 18.60 -1.11
C GLY A 235 -17.61 18.72 0.37
N SER A 236 -17.60 19.93 0.91
CA SER A 236 -17.28 20.18 2.33
C SER A 236 -18.36 19.65 3.27
N ARG A 237 -19.59 19.44 2.79
CA ARG A 237 -20.76 19.00 3.56
C ARG A 237 -21.02 17.49 3.46
N GLU A 238 -20.47 16.82 2.45
CA GLU A 238 -20.62 15.38 2.30
C GLU A 238 -20.01 14.63 3.49
N ASP A 239 -20.81 13.74 4.08
CA ASP A 239 -20.36 12.76 5.07
C ASP A 239 -20.02 11.44 4.37
N ARG A 240 -18.73 11.10 4.39
CA ARG A 240 -18.14 9.89 3.83
C ARG A 240 -17.47 9.03 4.89
N THR A 241 -17.91 9.15 6.14
CA THR A 241 -17.42 8.28 7.22
C THR A 241 -17.80 6.80 7.02
N ASP A 242 -18.69 6.50 6.07
CA ASP A 242 -19.04 5.15 5.62
C ASP A 242 -17.83 4.30 5.18
N VAL A 243 -16.75 4.94 4.74
CA VAL A 243 -15.52 4.24 4.31
C VAL A 243 -14.39 4.25 5.34
N ALA A 244 -14.60 4.81 6.53
CA ALA A 244 -13.52 4.99 7.52
C ALA A 244 -12.88 3.66 7.96
N ASP A 245 -13.65 2.58 8.10
CA ASP A 245 -13.13 1.28 8.52
C ASP A 245 -12.08 0.70 7.55
N LEU A 246 -12.18 1.03 6.26
CA LEU A 246 -11.20 0.61 5.24
C LEU A 246 -9.83 1.25 5.47
N LEU A 247 -9.76 2.38 6.17
CA LEU A 247 -8.55 3.15 6.42
C LEU A 247 -7.87 2.78 7.75
N SER A 248 -8.51 1.93 8.56
CA SER A 248 -8.10 1.64 9.93
C SER A 248 -6.67 1.09 10.06
N ALA A 249 -6.23 0.30 9.09
CA ALA A 249 -4.90 -0.29 9.04
C ALA A 249 -3.86 0.57 8.30
N LEU A 250 -4.28 1.64 7.62
CA LEU A 250 -3.41 2.46 6.79
C LEU A 250 -2.52 3.38 7.65
N PRO A 251 -1.18 3.33 7.51
CA PRO A 251 -0.30 4.32 8.11
C PRO A 251 -0.68 5.73 7.65
N ALA A 252 -0.76 6.66 8.60
CA ALA A 252 -1.12 8.05 8.30
C ALA A 252 -0.26 9.04 9.09
N LEU A 253 0.15 10.11 8.42
CA LEU A 253 0.74 11.29 9.06
C LEU A 253 -0.23 12.46 8.90
N LEU A 254 -0.72 12.98 10.01
CA LEU A 254 -1.51 14.20 10.05
C LEU A 254 -0.59 15.35 10.45
N ILE A 255 -0.56 16.42 9.67
CA ILE A 255 0.19 17.63 9.98
C ILE A 255 -0.79 18.80 10.05
N ALA A 256 -0.80 19.53 11.15
CA ALA A 256 -1.65 20.71 11.36
C ALA A 256 -0.79 21.94 11.65
N GLY A 257 -1.25 23.11 11.20
CA GLY A 257 -0.71 24.38 11.67
C GLY A 257 -1.18 24.70 13.08
N GLY A 258 -0.31 25.26 13.91
CA GLY A 258 -0.68 25.72 15.26
C GLY A 258 -1.61 26.93 15.27
N GLU A 259 -1.61 27.72 14.19
CA GLU A 259 -2.48 28.89 13.99
C GLU A 259 -3.64 28.58 13.02
N ASP A 260 -3.79 27.32 12.60
CA ASP A 260 -4.92 26.89 11.79
C ASP A 260 -6.15 26.75 12.68
N GLY A 261 -7.28 27.31 12.23
CA GLY A 261 -8.53 27.36 12.98
C GLY A 261 -9.20 25.99 13.08
N ASP A 262 -10.32 25.82 12.39
CA ASP A 262 -11.17 24.62 12.55
C ASP A 262 -10.48 23.31 12.08
N LEU A 263 -9.42 23.42 11.27
CA LEU A 263 -8.61 22.30 10.77
C LEU A 263 -7.24 22.18 11.44
N GLY A 264 -7.00 22.95 12.50
CA GLY A 264 -5.83 22.83 13.38
C GLY A 264 -5.77 21.49 14.14
N ALA A 265 -4.79 21.36 15.03
CA ALA A 265 -4.46 20.08 15.65
C ALA A 265 -5.65 19.43 16.40
N ASP A 266 -6.47 20.22 17.10
CA ASP A 266 -7.68 19.72 17.76
C ASP A 266 -8.76 19.26 16.77
N GLY A 267 -8.94 19.99 15.67
CA GLY A 267 -9.83 19.60 14.59
C GLY A 267 -9.41 18.28 13.96
N GLN A 268 -8.10 18.11 13.67
CA GLN A 268 -7.54 16.86 13.15
C GLN A 268 -7.72 15.69 14.14
N ARG A 269 -7.51 15.90 15.45
CA ARG A 269 -7.78 14.90 16.51
C ARG A 269 -9.25 14.49 16.55
N ALA A 270 -10.15 15.47 16.47
CA ALA A 270 -11.59 15.25 16.56
C ALA A 270 -12.16 14.55 15.32
N THR A 271 -11.48 14.65 14.17
CA THR A 271 -11.99 14.19 12.88
C THR A 271 -11.09 13.12 12.25
N ASN A 272 -10.09 13.49 11.45
CA ASN A 272 -9.24 12.56 10.68
C ASN A 272 -8.59 11.47 11.54
N ALA A 273 -8.11 11.78 12.74
CA ALA A 273 -7.50 10.78 13.63
C ALA A 273 -8.46 9.64 14.01
N ARG A 274 -9.79 9.85 13.92
CA ARG A 274 -10.78 8.78 14.13
C ARG A 274 -10.87 7.80 12.96
N SER A 275 -10.63 8.27 11.74
CA SER A 275 -10.58 7.43 10.55
C SER A 275 -9.25 6.70 10.38
N TYR A 276 -8.19 7.22 11.02
CA TYR A 276 -6.84 6.68 10.97
C TYR A 276 -6.31 6.36 12.38
N PRO A 277 -6.67 5.20 12.97
CA PRO A 277 -6.19 4.81 14.30
C PRO A 277 -4.66 4.67 14.41
N ARG A 278 -3.97 4.45 13.28
CA ARG A 278 -2.50 4.44 13.18
C ARG A 278 -1.90 5.82 12.89
N ALA A 279 -2.69 6.89 12.98
CA ALA A 279 -2.19 8.22 12.67
C ALA A 279 -1.21 8.74 13.72
N ARG A 280 -0.11 9.34 13.25
CA ARG A 280 0.65 10.30 14.04
C ARG A 280 0.17 11.70 13.70
N LEU A 281 -0.05 12.52 14.72
CA LEU A 281 -0.37 13.93 14.56
C LEU A 281 0.85 14.79 14.94
N LEU A 282 1.28 15.61 13.99
CA LEU A 282 2.30 16.63 14.15
C LEU A 282 1.65 18.01 14.06
N GLU A 283 1.90 18.84 15.06
CA GLU A 283 1.51 20.25 15.04
C GLU A 283 2.75 21.11 14.74
N LEU A 284 2.61 22.08 13.84
CA LEU A 284 3.67 23.02 13.48
C LEU A 284 3.35 24.41 14.04
N PRO A 285 3.97 24.81 15.17
CA PRO A 285 3.70 26.10 15.81
C PRO A 285 4.00 27.28 14.87
N GLY A 286 3.14 28.30 14.91
CA GLY A 286 3.26 29.52 14.10
C GLY A 286 2.94 29.35 12.61
N ALA A 287 2.57 28.15 12.16
CA ALA A 287 2.07 27.93 10.81
C ALA A 287 0.54 27.98 10.79
N GLY A 288 -0.02 28.57 9.74
CA GLY A 288 -1.46 28.55 9.46
C GLY A 288 -1.85 27.30 8.67
N HIS A 289 -2.79 27.49 7.75
CA HIS A 289 -3.41 26.43 6.98
C HIS A 289 -2.57 25.99 5.77
N LEU A 290 -1.73 26.86 5.18
CA LEU A 290 -1.04 26.61 3.90
C LEU A 290 0.35 25.97 4.09
N LEU A 291 0.37 24.86 4.82
CA LEU A 291 1.58 24.13 5.21
C LEU A 291 2.61 23.86 4.08
N PRO A 292 2.22 23.48 2.84
CA PRO A 292 3.19 23.20 1.77
C PRO A 292 4.08 24.39 1.40
N ILE A 293 3.64 25.62 1.65
CA ILE A 293 4.36 26.85 1.31
C ILE A 293 4.81 27.64 2.54
N GLU A 294 4.13 27.47 3.68
CA GLU A 294 4.54 28.08 4.95
C GLU A 294 5.73 27.34 5.56
N ARG A 295 5.70 26.00 5.57
CA ARG A 295 6.69 25.14 6.27
C ARG A 295 7.18 23.97 5.41
N PRO A 296 7.64 24.19 4.16
CA PRO A 296 8.02 23.11 3.25
C PRO A 296 9.13 22.22 3.79
N VAL A 297 10.11 22.80 4.51
CA VAL A 297 11.26 22.07 5.06
C VAL A 297 10.81 21.10 6.16
N GLU A 298 10.00 21.56 7.10
CA GLU A 298 9.50 20.75 8.20
C GLU A 298 8.53 19.67 7.72
N VAL A 299 7.65 20.01 6.76
CA VAL A 299 6.76 19.04 6.12
C VAL A 299 7.57 17.96 5.40
N ALA A 300 8.59 18.35 4.61
CA ALA A 300 9.46 17.39 3.94
C ALA A 300 10.20 16.46 4.92
N ALA A 301 10.74 17.01 6.01
CA ALA A 301 11.41 16.24 7.05
C ALA A 301 10.46 15.23 7.71
N ALA A 302 9.23 15.64 8.02
CA ALA A 302 8.21 14.77 8.59
C ALA A 302 7.81 13.64 7.63
N ILE A 303 7.66 13.93 6.33
CA ILE A 303 7.36 12.91 5.30
C ILE A 303 8.52 11.91 5.17
N ARG A 304 9.78 12.37 5.18
CA ARG A 304 10.96 11.48 5.13
C ARG A 304 11.02 10.55 6.33
N ALA A 305 10.77 11.06 7.53
CA ALA A 305 10.72 10.25 8.75
C ALA A 305 9.58 9.23 8.69
N PHE A 306 8.37 9.67 8.34
CA PHE A 306 7.21 8.79 8.20
C PHE A 306 7.43 7.67 7.16
N TRP A 307 8.08 7.97 6.04
CA TRP A 307 8.47 6.95 5.08
C TRP A 307 9.49 5.97 5.66
N THR A 308 10.55 6.47 6.30
CA THR A 308 11.66 5.64 6.79
C THR A 308 11.24 4.75 7.95
N ASP A 309 10.41 5.26 8.85
CA ASP A 309 10.11 4.63 10.13
C ASP A 309 8.81 3.81 10.11
N GLU A 310 7.89 4.12 9.17
CA GLU A 310 6.53 3.55 9.17
C GLU A 310 6.08 3.07 7.79
N ALA A 311 5.65 3.97 6.89
CA ALA A 311 4.98 3.57 5.65
C ALA A 311 5.90 2.82 4.67
N GLY A 312 7.20 3.15 4.69
CA GLY A 312 8.22 2.59 3.80
C GLY A 312 8.89 1.32 4.31
N THR A 313 8.56 0.84 5.51
CA THR A 313 9.25 -0.32 6.13
C THR A 313 8.73 -1.68 5.65
N GLY A 314 7.55 -1.75 5.02
CA GLY A 314 7.00 -3.01 4.50
C GLY A 314 7.81 -3.62 3.33
N PRO A 315 7.66 -4.93 3.04
CA PRO A 315 8.36 -5.60 1.94
C PRO A 315 7.97 -5.03 0.57
N ALA A 316 8.97 -4.80 -0.28
CA ALA A 316 8.74 -4.37 -1.67
C ALA A 316 8.17 -5.51 -2.52
N VAL A 317 7.19 -5.18 -3.37
CA VAL A 317 6.66 -6.07 -4.42
C VAL A 317 7.31 -5.68 -5.76
N PRO A 318 7.86 -6.63 -6.52
CA PRO A 318 8.40 -6.36 -7.86
C PRO A 318 7.38 -5.65 -8.77
N ALA A 319 7.87 -4.77 -9.65
CA ALA A 319 7.01 -3.91 -10.46
C ALA A 319 6.10 -4.69 -11.43
N ASP A 320 6.61 -5.76 -12.03
CA ASP A 320 5.88 -6.66 -12.91
C ASP A 320 4.78 -7.45 -12.18
N VAL A 321 5.05 -7.90 -10.96
CA VAL A 321 4.06 -8.51 -10.06
C VAL A 321 2.98 -7.49 -9.68
N ALA A 322 3.38 -6.27 -9.30
CA ALA A 322 2.45 -5.19 -8.99
C ALA A 322 1.56 -4.82 -10.20
N GLU A 323 2.11 -4.86 -11.42
CA GLU A 323 1.34 -4.70 -12.65
C GLU A 323 0.34 -5.84 -12.87
N THR A 324 0.74 -7.09 -12.65
CA THR A 324 -0.18 -8.24 -12.72
C THR A 324 -1.32 -8.13 -11.71
N ILE A 325 -1.05 -7.70 -10.47
CA ILE A 325 -2.07 -7.46 -9.44
C ILE A 325 -3.06 -6.35 -9.86
N ARG A 326 -2.57 -5.28 -10.53
CA ARG A 326 -3.42 -4.19 -11.04
C ARG A 326 -4.25 -4.58 -12.25
N SER A 327 -3.86 -5.64 -12.97
CA SER A 327 -4.53 -6.07 -14.19
C SER A 327 -5.96 -6.58 -13.93
N SER A 328 -6.73 -6.70 -15.02
CA SER A 328 -8.08 -7.30 -15.00
C SER A 328 -8.08 -8.80 -14.65
N ARG A 329 -6.90 -9.46 -14.61
CA ARG A 329 -6.78 -10.88 -14.25
C ARG A 329 -6.97 -11.13 -12.77
N THR A 330 -6.69 -10.13 -11.94
CA THR A 330 -6.94 -10.18 -10.49
C THR A 330 -8.33 -9.61 -10.19
N THR A 331 -9.06 -10.20 -9.25
CA THR A 331 -10.34 -9.62 -8.80
C THR A 331 -10.13 -8.45 -7.87
N SER A 332 -11.14 -7.60 -7.76
CA SER A 332 -11.22 -6.54 -6.76
C SER A 332 -11.02 -7.09 -5.34
N ARG A 333 -11.65 -8.23 -5.02
CA ARG A 333 -11.49 -8.91 -3.72
C ARG A 333 -10.04 -9.29 -3.43
N ILE A 334 -9.34 -9.89 -4.39
CA ILE A 334 -7.94 -10.29 -4.20
C ILE A 334 -7.03 -9.06 -4.13
N ARG A 335 -7.26 -8.06 -4.98
CA ARG A 335 -6.55 -6.77 -4.89
C ARG A 335 -6.69 -6.13 -3.51
N ALA A 336 -7.91 -6.14 -2.95
CA ALA A 336 -8.17 -5.59 -1.62
C ALA A 336 -7.34 -6.30 -0.54
N LEU A 337 -7.36 -7.64 -0.55
CA LEU A 337 -6.57 -8.45 0.39
C LEU A 337 -5.07 -8.22 0.25
N PHE A 338 -4.56 -8.08 -0.97
CA PHE A 338 -3.16 -7.78 -1.18
C PHE A 338 -2.81 -6.34 -0.80
N ALA A 339 -3.69 -5.37 -1.06
CA ALA A 339 -3.47 -3.97 -0.69
C ALA A 339 -3.38 -3.83 0.84
N GLU A 340 -4.27 -4.49 1.59
CA GLU A 340 -4.21 -4.55 3.05
C GLU A 340 -2.91 -5.22 3.54
N ARG A 341 -2.55 -6.38 2.96
CA ARG A 341 -1.36 -7.13 3.40
C ARG A 341 -0.04 -6.45 3.07
N LEU A 342 -0.02 -5.60 2.04
CA LEU A 342 1.14 -4.80 1.61
C LEU A 342 1.47 -3.71 2.61
N LEU A 343 0.49 -3.21 3.37
CA LEU A 343 0.71 -2.19 4.37
C LEU A 343 1.79 -2.64 5.35
N ALA A 344 2.69 -1.72 5.68
CA ALA A 344 3.71 -1.97 6.67
C ALA A 344 3.07 -2.35 8.00
N ASP A 345 3.64 -3.36 8.66
CA ASP A 345 3.25 -3.74 10.01
C ASP A 345 3.49 -2.56 10.97
N ASP A 346 2.72 -2.50 12.06
CA ASP A 346 2.81 -1.39 13.01
C ASP A 346 4.08 -1.52 13.87
N PRO A 347 5.05 -0.58 13.77
CA PRO A 347 6.24 -0.64 14.61
C PRO A 347 5.91 -0.52 16.11
N ALA A 348 4.75 0.06 16.44
CA ALA A 348 4.24 0.18 17.80
C ALA A 348 3.19 -0.90 18.14
N TYR A 349 3.12 -2.00 17.39
CA TYR A 349 2.14 -3.07 17.61
C TYR A 349 2.14 -3.56 19.06
N ALA A 350 1.00 -3.37 19.74
CA ALA A 350 0.74 -3.94 21.05
C ALA A 350 -0.01 -5.28 20.90
N PRO A 351 0.47 -6.38 21.52
CA PRO A 351 -0.18 -7.67 21.39
C PRO A 351 -1.57 -7.66 22.03
N LYS A 352 -2.49 -8.38 21.40
CA LYS A 352 -3.92 -8.44 21.76
C LYS A 352 -4.32 -9.78 22.35
N ALA A 353 -3.70 -10.86 21.88
CA ALA A 353 -3.91 -12.21 22.42
C ALA A 353 -2.76 -12.64 23.34
N LEU A 354 -1.54 -12.19 23.06
CA LEU A 354 -0.33 -12.55 23.78
C LEU A 354 0.11 -11.44 24.74
N THR A 355 1.04 -11.77 25.63
CA THR A 355 1.79 -10.76 26.39
C THR A 355 2.95 -10.19 25.55
N PRO A 356 3.52 -9.03 25.92
CA PRO A 356 4.72 -8.50 25.25
C PRO A 356 5.89 -9.48 25.23
N ALA A 357 6.14 -10.20 26.33
CA ALA A 357 7.20 -11.21 26.40
C ALA A 357 6.93 -12.39 25.45
N GLN A 358 5.69 -12.90 25.44
CA GLN A 358 5.29 -13.98 24.53
C GLN A 358 5.39 -13.56 23.06
N LEU A 359 5.05 -12.31 22.72
CA LEU A 359 5.22 -11.79 21.36
C LEU A 359 6.71 -11.75 20.97
N THR A 360 7.60 -11.30 21.86
CA THR A 360 9.05 -11.32 21.63
C THR A 360 9.56 -12.74 21.39
N THR A 361 9.18 -13.69 22.23
CA THR A 361 9.53 -15.11 22.04
C THR A 361 8.97 -15.65 20.72
N LEU A 362 7.73 -15.32 20.34
CA LEU A 362 7.15 -15.73 19.05
C LEU A 362 7.89 -15.11 17.86
N ARG A 363 8.40 -13.88 17.95
CA ARG A 363 9.25 -13.27 16.93
C ARG A 363 10.56 -14.05 16.75
N ALA A 364 11.22 -14.46 17.84
CA ALA A 364 12.40 -15.31 17.76
C ALA A 364 12.10 -16.67 17.12
N VAL A 365 10.99 -17.31 17.48
CA VAL A 365 10.53 -18.54 16.83
C VAL A 365 10.26 -18.31 15.34
N ALA A 366 9.57 -17.23 14.98
CA ALA A 366 9.26 -16.88 13.59
C ALA A 366 10.51 -16.72 12.72
N ASP A 367 11.56 -16.10 13.27
CA ASP A 367 12.84 -15.90 12.58
C ASP A 367 13.57 -17.22 12.29
N ARG A 368 13.32 -18.26 13.09
CA ARG A 368 13.84 -19.60 12.85
C ARG A 368 12.99 -20.42 11.89
N VAL A 369 11.66 -20.32 12.01
CA VAL A 369 10.72 -21.08 11.18
C VAL A 369 10.64 -20.55 9.75
N VAL A 370 10.59 -19.22 9.59
CA VAL A 370 10.51 -18.55 8.29
C VAL A 370 11.58 -17.44 8.22
N PRO A 371 12.85 -17.81 7.99
CA PRO A 371 13.92 -16.83 7.85
C PRO A 371 13.64 -15.87 6.68
N GLN A 372 13.71 -14.57 6.96
CA GLN A 372 13.61 -13.50 5.95
C GLN A 372 15.02 -12.91 5.78
N ASP A 373 15.43 -12.55 4.56
CA ASP A 373 16.84 -12.32 4.14
C ASP A 373 17.68 -11.30 4.97
N SER A 374 17.06 -10.56 5.89
CA SER A 374 17.72 -9.68 6.86
C SER A 374 17.84 -10.38 8.21
N GLY A 375 19.04 -10.59 8.75
CA GLY A 375 19.25 -11.28 10.04
C GLY A 375 18.74 -10.55 11.30
N ASP A 376 18.04 -9.42 11.16
CA ASP A 376 17.48 -8.59 12.26
C ASP A 376 15.95 -8.50 12.10
N SER A 377 15.18 -8.86 13.13
CA SER A 377 13.71 -8.86 13.13
C SER A 377 13.09 -7.48 12.94
N ALA A 378 13.82 -6.42 13.25
CA ALA A 378 13.40 -5.02 13.09
C ALA A 378 13.81 -4.41 11.74
N ALA A 379 14.48 -5.15 10.86
CA ALA A 379 14.97 -4.61 9.59
C ALA A 379 13.81 -4.23 8.62
N PRO A 380 13.93 -3.12 7.88
CA PRO A 380 13.01 -2.77 6.81
C PRO A 380 12.89 -3.91 5.77
N GLY A 381 11.70 -4.09 5.24
CA GLY A 381 11.38 -5.07 4.20
C GLY A 381 10.95 -6.45 4.72
N ARG A 382 10.71 -6.57 6.04
CA ARG A 382 10.20 -7.78 6.69
C ARG A 382 8.70 -7.73 6.93
N ILE A 383 8.13 -8.92 7.09
CA ILE A 383 6.78 -9.15 7.60
C ILE A 383 6.91 -9.53 9.07
N ASP A 384 6.24 -8.81 9.98
CA ASP A 384 6.14 -9.20 11.38
C ASP A 384 5.11 -10.34 11.53
N LEU A 385 5.57 -11.56 11.27
CA LEU A 385 4.74 -12.76 11.30
C LEU A 385 4.12 -12.98 12.68
N ALA A 386 4.86 -12.70 13.76
CA ALA A 386 4.39 -12.88 15.12
C ALA A 386 3.24 -11.92 15.46
N ALA A 387 3.36 -10.63 15.10
CA ALA A 387 2.27 -9.67 15.28
C ALA A 387 1.03 -10.06 14.48
N ARG A 388 1.19 -10.56 13.24
CA ARG A 388 0.07 -11.02 12.40
C ARG A 388 -0.59 -12.27 12.97
N VAL A 389 0.18 -13.21 13.54
CA VAL A 389 -0.36 -14.38 14.26
C VAL A 389 -1.10 -13.95 15.53
N ASP A 390 -0.55 -13.05 16.33
CA ASP A 390 -1.24 -12.50 17.50
C ASP A 390 -2.58 -11.83 17.11
N ALA A 391 -2.59 -11.02 16.04
CA ALA A 391 -3.81 -10.41 15.51
C ALA A 391 -4.81 -11.44 14.97
N GLN A 392 -4.32 -12.55 14.39
CA GLN A 392 -5.14 -13.68 13.97
C GLN A 392 -5.82 -14.34 15.18
N LEU A 393 -5.05 -14.65 16.23
CA LEU A 393 -5.53 -15.26 17.47
C LEU A 393 -6.56 -14.38 18.18
N ALA A 394 -6.28 -13.08 18.30
CA ALA A 394 -7.20 -12.12 18.92
C ALA A 394 -8.53 -11.99 18.18
N ALA A 395 -8.50 -12.15 16.85
CA ALA A 395 -9.70 -12.13 16.02
C ALA A 395 -10.44 -13.48 15.98
N GLY A 396 -9.93 -14.52 16.65
CA GLY A 396 -10.50 -15.88 16.59
C GLY A 396 -10.49 -16.49 15.19
N ARG A 397 -9.54 -16.07 14.34
CA ARG A 397 -9.40 -16.58 12.97
C ARG A 397 -8.47 -17.79 12.97
N GLY A 398 -8.90 -18.90 12.38
CA GLY A 398 -8.09 -20.11 12.22
C GLY A 398 -7.98 -20.56 10.77
N ASP A 399 -7.47 -21.76 10.54
CA ASP A 399 -7.59 -22.48 9.27
C ASP A 399 -8.83 -23.41 9.23
N GLY A 400 -9.63 -23.40 10.30
CA GLY A 400 -10.81 -24.24 10.46
C GLY A 400 -10.53 -25.55 11.18
N TRP A 401 -9.27 -25.82 11.54
CA TRP A 401 -8.84 -27.00 12.28
C TRP A 401 -8.25 -26.60 13.63
N ARG A 402 -8.36 -27.50 14.61
CA ARG A 402 -7.72 -27.40 15.91
C ARG A 402 -7.43 -28.80 16.41
N ASN A 403 -6.25 -29.02 16.98
CA ASN A 403 -5.97 -30.27 17.64
C ASN A 403 -6.89 -30.45 18.87
N ALA A 404 -7.61 -31.57 18.94
CA ALA A 404 -8.57 -31.82 20.01
C ALA A 404 -7.90 -31.98 21.39
N ASP A 405 -6.64 -32.42 21.41
CA ASP A 405 -5.85 -32.67 22.62
C ASP A 405 -5.12 -31.43 23.15
N LEU A 406 -5.19 -30.31 22.42
CA LEU A 406 -4.73 -29.00 22.88
C LEU A 406 -5.89 -28.18 23.48
N PRO A 407 -5.59 -27.15 24.30
CA PRO A 407 -6.60 -26.16 24.68
C PRO A 407 -7.01 -25.27 23.49
N SER A 408 -7.73 -24.18 23.75
CA SER A 408 -8.03 -23.20 22.70
C SER A 408 -6.74 -22.59 22.11
N ASP A 409 -6.74 -22.17 20.84
CA ASP A 409 -5.50 -21.68 20.19
C ASP A 409 -4.82 -20.55 20.99
N PRO A 410 -5.52 -19.51 21.47
CA PRO A 410 -4.87 -18.47 22.27
C PRO A 410 -4.24 -19.00 23.56
N GLU A 411 -4.88 -19.96 24.22
CA GLU A 411 -4.36 -20.58 25.44
C GLU A 411 -3.18 -21.50 25.14
N ALA A 412 -3.25 -22.27 24.05
CA ALA A 412 -2.17 -23.15 23.61
C ALA A 412 -0.92 -22.34 23.26
N TYR A 413 -1.07 -21.24 22.51
CA TYR A 413 0.02 -20.30 22.23
C TYR A 413 0.64 -19.72 23.49
N ARG A 414 -0.17 -19.25 24.45
CA ARG A 414 0.36 -18.71 25.71
C ARG A 414 1.18 -19.74 26.48
N LEU A 415 0.66 -20.95 26.68
CA LEU A 415 1.34 -22.02 27.40
C LEU A 415 2.64 -22.47 26.72
N GLY A 416 2.62 -22.62 25.39
CA GLY A 416 3.81 -23.01 24.63
C GLY A 416 4.89 -21.94 24.63
N LEU A 417 4.51 -20.67 24.47
CA LEU A 417 5.44 -19.55 24.50
C LEU A 417 6.01 -19.31 25.90
N ASP A 418 5.22 -19.46 26.96
CA ASP A 418 5.72 -19.39 28.34
C ASP A 418 6.77 -20.48 28.61
N ALA A 419 6.56 -21.69 28.06
CA ALA A 419 7.52 -22.79 28.18
C ALA A 419 8.79 -22.62 27.31
N LEU A 420 8.76 -21.68 26.35
CA LEU A 420 9.89 -21.27 25.52
C LEU A 420 10.49 -19.92 25.95
N ALA A 421 10.10 -19.38 27.10
CA ALA A 421 10.66 -18.12 27.60
C ALA A 421 12.20 -18.16 27.65
N GLY A 422 12.85 -17.10 27.15
CA GLY A 422 14.30 -16.99 27.08
C GLY A 422 14.94 -17.61 25.84
N VAL A 423 14.16 -18.22 24.93
CA VAL A 423 14.67 -18.66 23.62
C VAL A 423 15.22 -17.49 22.81
N ASP A 424 14.61 -16.31 22.95
CA ASP A 424 15.06 -15.06 22.31
C ASP A 424 16.44 -14.59 22.79
N ASP A 425 16.92 -15.05 23.95
CA ASP A 425 18.27 -14.75 24.47
C ASP A 425 19.35 -15.74 23.98
N LEU A 426 18.96 -16.84 23.34
CA LEU A 426 19.85 -17.89 22.87
C LEU A 426 20.51 -17.54 21.54
N SER A 427 21.66 -18.17 21.24
CA SER A 427 22.24 -18.11 19.89
C SER A 427 21.32 -18.78 18.85
N PRO A 428 21.37 -18.40 17.56
CA PRO A 428 20.55 -19.02 16.52
C PRO A 428 20.64 -20.55 16.47
N GLU A 429 21.82 -21.12 16.71
CA GLU A 429 22.04 -22.57 16.74
C GLU A 429 21.37 -23.23 17.96
N GLU A 430 21.39 -22.57 19.13
CA GLU A 430 20.71 -23.04 20.34
C GLU A 430 19.19 -22.92 20.21
N GLN A 431 18.70 -21.85 19.56
CA GLN A 431 17.29 -21.72 19.20
C GLN A 431 16.85 -22.86 18.29
N ASP A 432 17.61 -23.16 17.24
CA ASP A 432 17.32 -24.29 16.34
C ASP A 432 17.28 -25.61 17.10
N ALA A 433 18.31 -25.89 17.92
CA ALA A 433 18.35 -27.12 18.71
C ALA A 433 17.16 -27.24 19.66
N ARG A 434 16.73 -26.12 20.27
CA ARG A 434 15.58 -26.09 21.17
C ARG A 434 14.27 -26.35 20.43
N LEU A 435 14.09 -25.78 19.25
CA LEU A 435 12.90 -25.98 18.41
C LEU A 435 12.86 -27.38 17.79
N GLU A 436 14.01 -27.94 17.39
CA GLU A 436 14.10 -29.30 16.84
C GLU A 436 13.82 -30.38 17.91
N ALA A 437 14.07 -30.08 19.19
CA ALA A 437 13.75 -30.97 20.30
C ALA A 437 12.25 -30.96 20.70
N LEU A 438 11.44 -30.06 20.12
CA LEU A 438 10.01 -30.02 20.41
C LEU A 438 9.34 -31.32 19.94
N GLY A 439 8.73 -32.01 20.90
CA GLY A 439 8.10 -33.30 20.67
C GLY A 439 8.94 -34.53 21.03
N THR A 440 10.16 -34.35 21.54
CA THR A 440 10.94 -35.46 22.12
C THR A 440 10.72 -35.62 23.62
N GLU A 441 10.44 -34.52 24.31
CA GLU A 441 10.22 -34.45 25.76
C GLU A 441 9.02 -33.52 26.05
N PRO A 442 8.40 -33.60 27.24
CA PRO A 442 7.38 -32.65 27.66
C PRO A 442 7.86 -31.19 27.61
N LEU A 443 6.97 -30.27 27.20
CA LEU A 443 7.23 -28.83 27.15
C LEU A 443 6.28 -28.11 28.12
N GLY A 444 6.79 -27.74 29.29
CA GLY A 444 5.99 -27.08 30.32
C GLY A 444 4.77 -27.93 30.71
N ALA A 445 3.57 -27.45 30.37
CA ALA A 445 2.31 -28.15 30.63
C ALA A 445 1.95 -29.22 29.57
N PHE A 446 2.65 -29.25 28.43
CA PHE A 446 2.37 -30.18 27.34
C PHE A 446 3.14 -31.49 27.48
N SER A 447 2.49 -32.61 27.16
CA SER A 447 3.20 -33.86 26.82
C SER A 447 4.10 -33.63 25.59
N ALA A 448 4.99 -34.59 25.30
CA ALA A 448 5.80 -34.53 24.09
C ALA A 448 4.91 -34.46 22.83
N GLU A 449 3.86 -35.27 22.75
CA GLU A 449 2.92 -35.29 21.62
C GLU A 449 2.15 -33.97 21.48
N GLN A 450 1.70 -33.39 22.60
CA GLN A 450 1.03 -32.08 22.61
C GLN A 450 2.00 -30.96 22.20
N ALA A 451 3.25 -30.98 22.69
CA ALA A 451 4.26 -29.99 22.31
C ALA A 451 4.57 -30.04 20.81
N LYS A 452 4.63 -31.25 20.24
CA LYS A 452 4.78 -31.45 18.80
C LYS A 452 3.59 -30.86 18.03
N ALA A 453 2.37 -31.21 18.41
CA ALA A 453 1.16 -30.71 17.76
C ALA A 453 1.07 -29.17 17.83
N TRP A 454 1.33 -28.60 19.01
CA TRP A 454 1.35 -27.16 19.20
C TRP A 454 2.37 -26.47 18.28
N PHE A 455 3.57 -27.04 18.15
CA PHE A 455 4.60 -26.46 17.29
C PHE A 455 4.27 -26.63 15.79
N GLU A 456 3.58 -27.70 15.40
CA GLU A 456 3.05 -27.86 14.04
C GLU A 456 2.03 -26.75 13.70
N ASP A 457 1.09 -26.46 14.60
CA ASP A 457 0.12 -25.36 14.44
C ASP A 457 0.83 -24.00 14.36
N CYS A 458 1.78 -23.75 15.28
CA CYS A 458 2.59 -22.53 15.29
C CYS A 458 3.34 -22.31 13.97
N ARG A 459 4.00 -23.36 13.46
CA ARG A 459 4.71 -23.30 12.18
C ARG A 459 3.77 -23.06 11.01
N ASN A 460 2.62 -23.72 10.99
CA ASN A 460 1.62 -23.57 9.94
C ASN A 460 1.13 -22.12 9.86
N ASP A 461 0.78 -21.52 10.99
CA ASP A 461 0.33 -20.13 11.05
C ASP A 461 1.40 -19.15 10.57
N LEU A 462 2.65 -19.31 11.03
CA LEU A 462 3.77 -18.46 10.60
C LEU A 462 4.02 -18.55 9.08
N VAL A 463 4.06 -19.78 8.55
CA VAL A 463 4.24 -20.00 7.10
C VAL A 463 3.05 -19.47 6.30
N ARG A 464 1.83 -19.62 6.81
CA ARG A 464 0.61 -19.11 6.17
C ARG A 464 0.61 -17.59 6.10
N GLN A 465 0.98 -16.90 7.19
CA GLN A 465 1.10 -15.45 7.20
C GLN A 465 2.15 -14.97 6.19
N TRP A 466 3.26 -15.70 6.07
CA TRP A 466 4.29 -15.38 5.09
C TRP A 466 3.80 -15.60 3.65
N LEU A 467 3.24 -16.77 3.33
CA LEU A 467 2.71 -17.12 1.99
C LEU A 467 1.50 -16.27 1.58
N ALA A 468 0.80 -15.68 2.54
CA ALA A 468 -0.32 -14.78 2.27
C ALA A 468 0.12 -13.42 1.69
N HIS A 469 1.37 -13.02 1.87
CA HIS A 469 1.86 -11.69 1.49
C HIS A 469 2.27 -11.62 0.00
N PRO A 470 1.90 -10.57 -0.75
CA PRO A 470 2.19 -10.48 -2.19
C PRO A 470 3.69 -10.52 -2.52
N ALA A 471 4.56 -9.91 -1.70
CA ALA A 471 6.01 -10.01 -1.89
C ALA A 471 6.54 -11.44 -1.69
N SER A 472 5.94 -12.24 -0.81
CA SER A 472 6.34 -13.63 -0.60
C SER A 472 5.90 -14.50 -1.77
N LEU A 473 4.67 -14.29 -2.27
CA LEU A 473 4.18 -14.95 -3.48
C LEU A 473 5.09 -14.65 -4.68
N ALA A 474 5.53 -13.39 -4.83
CA ALA A 474 6.52 -13.01 -5.84
C ALA A 474 7.84 -13.78 -5.67
N ARG A 475 8.36 -13.88 -4.44
CA ARG A 475 9.62 -14.58 -4.15
C ARG A 475 9.59 -16.07 -4.53
N ILE A 476 8.42 -16.71 -4.42
CA ILE A 476 8.26 -18.12 -4.81
C ILE A 476 7.76 -18.31 -6.24
N GLY A 477 7.54 -17.22 -6.99
CA GLY A 477 7.03 -17.28 -8.36
C GLY A 477 5.57 -17.75 -8.47
N PHE A 478 4.74 -17.45 -7.47
CA PHE A 478 3.33 -17.81 -7.49
C PHE A 478 2.46 -16.66 -7.99
N ASP A 479 1.70 -16.90 -9.05
CA ASP A 479 0.79 -15.95 -9.70
C ASP A 479 -0.62 -16.52 -9.93
N GLY A 480 -0.96 -17.66 -9.30
CA GLY A 480 -2.28 -18.30 -9.40
C GLY A 480 -3.45 -17.45 -8.90
N TYR A 481 -3.19 -16.28 -8.31
CA TYR A 481 -4.19 -15.28 -7.98
C TYR A 481 -4.68 -14.48 -9.21
N ALA A 482 -3.98 -14.56 -10.35
CA ALA A 482 -4.26 -13.87 -11.60
C ALA A 482 -5.13 -14.71 -12.56
N THR A 483 -6.10 -15.45 -12.01
CA THR A 483 -7.02 -16.32 -12.78
C THR A 483 -8.49 -15.95 -12.59
N GLY A 484 -8.79 -14.78 -12.01
CA GLY A 484 -10.04 -14.57 -11.28
C GLY A 484 -10.94 -13.41 -11.72
N GLY A 485 -10.47 -12.48 -12.55
CA GLY A 485 -11.09 -11.17 -12.92
C GLY A 485 -12.59 -10.90 -12.63
N ASP A 486 -12.92 -9.64 -12.34
CA ASP A 486 -14.30 -9.25 -11.96
C ASP A 486 -15.34 -9.35 -13.09
N VAL A 487 -14.92 -9.58 -14.34
CA VAL A 487 -15.78 -9.60 -15.53
C VAL A 487 -15.52 -10.86 -16.37
N LEU A 488 -16.58 -11.46 -16.90
CA LEU A 488 -16.50 -12.64 -17.76
C LEU A 488 -16.04 -12.29 -19.19
N PRO A 489 -15.31 -13.21 -19.88
CA PRO A 489 -14.85 -14.50 -19.39
C PRO A 489 -13.69 -14.36 -18.40
N LEU A 490 -13.63 -15.26 -17.41
CA LEU A 490 -12.47 -15.34 -16.52
C LEU A 490 -11.23 -15.73 -17.33
N LEU A 491 -10.14 -15.00 -17.13
CA LEU A 491 -8.88 -15.24 -17.81
C LEU A 491 -8.11 -16.32 -17.04
N GLY A 492 -7.83 -17.45 -17.67
CA GLY A 492 -7.01 -18.54 -17.11
C GLY A 492 -5.64 -18.63 -17.78
N PHE A 493 -4.83 -19.59 -17.33
CA PHE A 493 -3.57 -19.95 -17.98
C PHE A 493 -3.82 -20.58 -19.35
N THR A 494 -3.04 -20.20 -20.36
CA THR A 494 -3.11 -20.79 -21.70
C THR A 494 -1.91 -21.69 -22.01
N ALA A 495 -0.74 -21.38 -21.47
CA ALA A 495 0.45 -22.22 -21.50
C ALA A 495 0.35 -23.31 -20.42
N LEU A 496 -0.16 -24.49 -20.78
CA LEU A 496 -0.35 -25.62 -19.83
C LEU A 496 0.84 -26.59 -19.77
N GLY A 497 1.97 -26.26 -20.40
CA GLY A 497 3.17 -27.09 -20.40
C GLY A 497 4.00 -26.91 -19.13
N ALA A 498 4.75 -27.94 -18.73
CA ALA A 498 5.79 -27.77 -17.71
C ALA A 498 6.82 -26.73 -18.19
N ASP A 499 7.18 -25.80 -17.32
CA ASP A 499 8.07 -24.66 -17.62
C ASP A 499 7.58 -23.75 -18.78
N ALA A 500 6.31 -23.89 -19.19
CA ALA A 500 5.68 -23.00 -20.16
C ALA A 500 5.01 -21.86 -19.40
N HIS A 501 5.32 -20.64 -19.80
CA HIS A 501 4.77 -19.43 -19.19
C HIS A 501 3.95 -18.66 -20.22
N ASP A 502 2.81 -18.13 -19.80
CA ASP A 502 2.08 -17.11 -20.54
C ASP A 502 2.86 -15.78 -20.52
N THR A 503 2.71 -14.98 -21.58
CA THR A 503 3.41 -13.68 -21.73
C THR A 503 2.99 -12.60 -20.73
N TRP A 504 1.88 -12.83 -20.01
CA TRP A 504 1.40 -11.92 -18.98
C TRP A 504 2.02 -12.23 -17.60
N GLU A 505 2.64 -13.39 -17.42
CA GLU A 505 3.19 -13.81 -16.13
C GLU A 505 4.37 -12.90 -15.71
N PRO A 506 4.53 -12.60 -14.41
CA PRO A 506 5.71 -11.89 -13.92
C PRO A 506 7.03 -12.56 -14.37
N GLY A 507 8.05 -11.76 -14.69
CA GLY A 507 9.34 -12.24 -15.17
C GLY A 507 9.39 -12.67 -16.64
N THR A 508 8.26 -12.73 -17.36
CA THR A 508 8.21 -13.11 -18.78
C THR A 508 8.18 -11.93 -19.74
N ARG A 509 7.88 -10.73 -19.24
CA ARG A 509 7.81 -9.51 -20.04
C ARG A 509 9.20 -9.02 -20.42
N GLU A 510 9.43 -8.73 -21.71
CA GLU A 510 10.62 -7.99 -22.10
C GLU A 510 10.55 -6.55 -21.56
N PRO A 511 11.64 -6.00 -20.99
CA PRO A 511 11.64 -4.62 -20.54
C PRO A 511 11.38 -3.66 -21.70
N GLY A 512 10.19 -3.04 -21.73
CA GLY A 512 9.83 -2.00 -22.69
C GLY A 512 8.54 -2.21 -23.50
N THR A 513 7.87 -3.35 -23.39
CA THR A 513 6.57 -3.58 -24.04
C THR A 513 5.43 -3.53 -23.03
N GLY A 514 4.96 -2.33 -22.69
CA GLY A 514 3.71 -2.18 -21.95
C GLY A 514 2.55 -2.74 -22.77
N GLU A 515 1.74 -3.63 -22.19
CA GLU A 515 0.48 -4.01 -22.83
C GLU A 515 -0.45 -2.78 -22.87
N PRO A 516 -1.09 -2.47 -24.01
CA PRO A 516 -2.19 -1.53 -24.01
C PRO A 516 -3.37 -2.19 -23.29
N SER A 517 -3.69 -1.67 -22.11
CA SER A 517 -4.90 -2.00 -21.35
C SER A 517 -6.14 -1.48 -22.08
N THR A 518 -6.53 -2.16 -23.17
CA THR A 518 -7.76 -1.86 -23.90
C THR A 518 -8.72 -3.03 -23.73
N PRO A 519 -10.00 -2.81 -23.35
CA PRO A 519 -10.99 -3.86 -23.40
C PRO A 519 -11.18 -4.24 -24.86
N GLN A 520 -10.92 -5.50 -25.23
CA GLN A 520 -11.33 -6.02 -26.52
C GLN A 520 -12.86 -6.03 -26.57
N THR A 521 -13.45 -5.02 -27.20
CA THR A 521 -14.80 -5.09 -27.72
C THR A 521 -14.82 -6.16 -28.80
N SER A 522 -15.20 -7.37 -28.41
CA SER A 522 -15.50 -8.46 -29.35
C SER A 522 -16.71 -8.03 -30.19
N THR A 523 -16.46 -7.52 -31.39
CA THR A 523 -17.45 -7.48 -32.46
C THR A 523 -17.74 -8.92 -32.88
N ARG A 524 -18.81 -9.50 -32.30
CA ARG A 524 -19.43 -10.70 -32.86
C ARG A 524 -20.07 -10.31 -34.20
N ASN A 525 -19.58 -10.89 -35.30
CA ASN A 525 -20.36 -10.99 -36.53
C ASN A 525 -21.58 -11.88 -36.27
N PRO A 526 -22.81 -11.44 -36.57
CA PRO A 526 -23.96 -12.33 -36.56
C PRO A 526 -23.92 -13.26 -37.77
N ARG A 527 -24.38 -14.50 -37.57
CA ARG A 527 -24.81 -15.36 -38.68
C ARG A 527 -26.14 -14.88 -39.24
#